data_AF-A0A6N9HEC2-F1
#
_entry.id   AF-A0A6N9HEC2-F1
#
_cell.length_a   1.000
_cell.length_b   1.000
_cell.length_c   1.000
_cell.angle_alpha   90.00
_cell.angle_beta   90.00
_cell.angle_gamma   90.00
#
_symmetry.space_group_name_H-M   'P 1'
#
loop_
_entity.id
_entity.type
_entity.pdbx_description
1 polymer ?
#
loop_
_entity_poly.entity_id
_entity_poly.type
_entity_poly.pdbx_seq_one_letter_code
_entity_poly.pdbx_strand_id
1 'polypeptide(L)'
;MIIATMVMYGAALFINELMFKQLEFAEGINWIYLPAGVRLLATLLFAEAGAIGLLLVSWLYCFLFLFPDDPVRAFAGGLLSSVAPYLVYLGARRWLDLKGSLASLSPLQVLVCAVAFSLASPLLHHIWFALYEGREHLLHSFAVMALGDFFGTVLLLFFTKWVMRLSQPGR
;
A
#
# COMPACT_ATOMS: atom_id res chain seq x y z
N MET A 1 -0.62 11.38 13.48
CA MET A 1 -1.07 10.29 12.57
C MET A 1 -0.68 10.57 11.12
N ILE A 2 -1.08 11.70 10.53
CA ILE A 2 -0.66 12.10 9.16
C ILE A 2 0.87 12.06 9.01
N ILE A 3 1.62 12.82 9.82
CA ILE A 3 3.10 12.87 9.75
C ILE A 3 3.72 11.47 9.97
N ALA A 4 3.18 10.68 10.89
CA ALA A 4 3.67 9.32 11.15
C ALA A 4 3.52 8.45 9.89
N THR A 5 2.38 8.52 9.20
CA THR A 5 2.18 7.85 7.92
C THR A 5 3.17 8.32 6.87
N MET A 6 3.39 9.63 6.74
CA MET A 6 4.34 10.18 5.78
C MET A 6 5.76 9.64 6.03
N VAL A 7 6.19 9.62 7.30
CA VAL A 7 7.51 9.09 7.69
C VAL A 7 7.60 7.58 7.43
N MET A 8 6.61 6.79 7.85
CA MET A 8 6.61 5.34 7.61
C MET A 8 6.66 5.00 6.13
N TYR A 9 5.86 5.71 5.31
CA TYR A 9 5.79 5.43 3.88
C TYR A 9 7.06 5.88 3.16
N GLY A 10 7.60 7.07 3.48
CA GLY A 10 8.89 7.51 2.98
C GLY A 10 10.04 6.57 3.36
N ALA A 11 10.05 6.08 4.61
CA ALA A 11 11.02 5.08 5.04
C ALA A 11 10.87 3.76 4.28
N ALA A 12 9.64 3.29 4.04
CA ALA A 12 9.42 2.07 3.25
C ALA A 12 9.84 2.24 1.78
N LEU A 13 9.63 3.41 1.17
CA LEU A 13 10.15 3.70 -0.17
C LEU A 13 11.68 3.61 -0.19
N PHE A 14 12.35 4.24 0.77
CA PHE A 14 13.80 4.20 0.88
C PHE A 14 14.36 2.78 1.13
N ILE A 15 13.75 2.03 2.06
CA ILE A 15 14.16 0.65 2.34
C ILE A 15 13.89 -0.25 1.12
N ASN A 16 12.79 -0.02 0.41
CA ASN A 16 12.47 -0.79 -0.80
C ASN A 16 13.53 -0.57 -1.88
N GLU A 17 13.95 0.67 -2.10
CA GLU A 17 15.03 1.00 -3.03
C GLU A 17 16.36 0.36 -2.62
N LEU A 18 16.67 0.31 -1.31
CA LEU A 18 17.92 -0.27 -0.84
C LEU A 18 17.96 -1.81 -0.96
N MET A 19 16.84 -2.49 -0.66
CA MET A 19 16.83 -3.95 -0.48
C MET A 19 16.20 -4.72 -1.64
N PHE A 20 15.31 -4.09 -2.42
CA PHE A 20 14.47 -4.78 -3.41
C PHE A 20 14.58 -4.19 -4.82
N LYS A 21 15.53 -3.28 -5.07
CA LYS A 21 15.77 -2.71 -6.41
C LYS A 21 16.04 -3.77 -7.48
N GLN A 22 16.73 -4.86 -7.13
CA GLN A 22 16.98 -5.96 -8.06
C GLN A 22 15.72 -6.78 -8.40
N LEU A 23 14.63 -6.57 -7.66
CA LEU A 23 13.32 -7.18 -7.89
C LEU A 23 12.36 -6.23 -8.63
N GLU A 24 12.84 -5.11 -9.14
CA GLU A 24 12.05 -4.19 -9.96
C GLU A 24 11.79 -4.80 -11.34
N PHE A 25 10.52 -4.91 -11.69
CA PHE A 25 10.07 -5.36 -13.01
C PHE A 25 9.87 -4.17 -13.96
N ALA A 26 9.29 -3.10 -13.44
CA ALA A 26 9.12 -1.82 -14.12
C ALA A 26 9.04 -0.72 -13.05
N GLU A 27 9.17 0.54 -13.45
CA GLU A 27 9.11 1.68 -12.53
C GLU A 27 7.83 1.65 -11.67
N GLY A 28 8.00 1.43 -10.37
CA GLY A 28 6.89 1.29 -9.42
C GLY A 28 6.20 -0.08 -9.37
N ILE A 29 6.68 -1.09 -10.09
CA ILE A 29 6.22 -2.49 -10.08
C ILE A 29 7.38 -3.40 -9.68
N ASN A 30 7.26 -4.02 -8.50
CA ASN A 30 8.30 -4.88 -7.94
C ASN A 30 7.73 -6.27 -7.60
N TRP A 31 8.55 -7.31 -7.63
CA TRP A 31 8.15 -8.65 -7.18
C TRP A 31 7.93 -8.75 -5.67
N ILE A 32 8.52 -7.84 -4.89
CA ILE A 32 8.24 -7.59 -3.47
C ILE A 32 8.20 -6.08 -3.29
N TYR A 33 7.07 -5.55 -2.79
CA TYR A 33 6.90 -4.10 -2.67
C TYR A 33 6.49 -3.70 -1.24
N LEU A 34 7.48 -3.42 -0.39
CA LEU A 34 7.24 -2.99 1.01
C LEU A 34 6.30 -1.77 1.17
N PRO A 35 6.34 -0.75 0.30
CA PRO A 35 5.47 0.41 0.42
C PRO A 35 3.99 0.04 0.34
N ALA A 36 3.63 -1.05 -0.37
CA ALA A 36 2.27 -1.59 -0.39
C ALA A 36 1.78 -1.93 1.03
N GLY A 37 2.63 -2.59 1.81
CA GLY A 37 2.30 -2.92 3.19
C GLY A 37 2.07 -1.68 4.05
N VAL A 38 2.87 -0.63 3.89
CA VAL A 38 2.67 0.61 4.65
C VAL A 38 1.38 1.30 4.25
N ARG A 39 1.03 1.30 2.95
CA ARG A 39 -0.23 1.86 2.45
C ARG A 39 -1.42 1.25 3.18
N LEU A 40 -1.52 -0.08 3.21
CA LEU A 40 -2.62 -0.73 3.92
C LEU A 40 -2.51 -0.60 5.45
N LEU A 41 -1.31 -0.74 6.02
CA LEU A 41 -1.09 -0.62 7.45
C LEU A 41 -1.54 0.74 7.98
N ALA A 42 -1.17 1.82 7.28
CA ALA A 42 -1.49 3.18 7.68
C ALA A 42 -3.00 3.43 7.70
N THR A 43 -3.76 2.93 6.72
CA THR A 43 -5.23 3.09 6.73
C THR A 43 -5.90 2.22 7.78
N LEU A 44 -5.38 1.01 8.04
CA LEU A 44 -5.89 0.14 9.11
C LEU A 44 -5.61 0.71 10.52
N LEU A 45 -4.48 1.39 10.73
CA LEU A 45 -4.11 1.98 12.03
C LEU A 45 -4.71 3.36 12.25
N PHE A 46 -4.77 4.20 11.21
CA PHE A 46 -5.06 5.62 11.33
C PHE A 46 -6.25 6.09 10.51
N ALA A 47 -6.99 5.17 9.88
CA ALA A 47 -8.19 5.46 9.12
C ALA A 47 -8.00 6.59 8.10
N GLU A 48 -8.85 7.62 8.14
CA GLU A 48 -8.83 8.79 7.26
C GLU A 48 -7.51 9.56 7.36
N ALA A 49 -6.96 9.71 8.57
CA ALA A 49 -5.68 10.39 8.76
C ALA A 49 -4.51 9.62 8.11
N GLY A 50 -4.60 8.29 8.07
CA GLY A 50 -3.67 7.45 7.32
C GLY A 50 -3.78 7.68 5.82
N ALA A 51 -5.00 7.69 5.27
CA ALA A 51 -5.23 7.94 3.85
C ALA A 51 -4.72 9.33 3.42
N ILE A 52 -4.99 10.38 4.20
CA ILE A 52 -4.49 11.74 3.94
C ILE A 52 -2.96 11.78 3.99
N GLY A 53 -2.36 11.14 5.00
CA GLY A 53 -0.90 11.04 5.09
C GLY A 53 -0.28 10.39 3.86
N LEU A 54 -0.84 9.27 3.39
CA LEU A 54 -0.41 8.58 2.18
C LEU A 54 -0.54 9.45 0.94
N LEU A 55 -1.68 10.15 0.79
CA LEU A 55 -1.92 11.03 -0.35
C LEU A 55 -0.86 12.12 -0.44
N LEU A 56 -0.60 12.82 0.67
CA LEU A 56 0.35 13.93 0.72
C LEU A 56 1.79 13.48 0.43
N VAL A 57 2.25 12.40 1.08
CA VAL A 57 3.61 11.89 0.83
C VAL A 57 3.75 11.29 -0.57
N SER A 58 2.70 10.64 -1.09
CA SER A 58 2.73 10.04 -2.43
C SER A 58 2.75 11.13 -3.49
N TRP A 59 1.99 12.23 -3.33
CA TRP A 59 2.12 13.38 -4.21
C TRP A 59 3.49 14.01 -4.12
N LEU A 60 4.02 14.25 -2.91
CA LEU A 60 5.37 14.78 -2.76
C LEU A 60 6.39 13.92 -3.51
N TYR A 61 6.31 12.60 -3.35
CA TYR A 61 7.19 11.66 -4.02
C TYR A 61 6.99 11.66 -5.54
N CYS A 62 5.75 11.63 -6.00
CA CYS A 62 5.42 11.56 -7.42
C CYS A 62 5.80 12.84 -8.16
N PHE A 63 5.50 14.02 -7.61
CA PHE A 63 5.82 15.30 -8.26
C PHE A 63 7.31 15.64 -8.22
N LEU A 64 8.05 15.20 -7.20
CA LEU A 64 9.46 15.57 -7.06
C LEU A 64 10.43 14.53 -7.61
N PHE A 65 10.06 13.25 -7.64
CA PHE A 65 10.99 12.17 -7.95
C PHE A 65 10.50 11.24 -9.05
N LEU A 66 9.25 10.76 -8.98
CA LEU A 66 8.81 9.69 -9.89
C LEU A 66 8.34 10.21 -11.26
N PHE A 67 7.59 11.30 -11.28
CA PHE A 67 6.96 11.85 -12.49
C PHE A 67 7.08 13.40 -12.52
N PRO A 68 8.30 13.97 -12.41
CA PRO A 68 8.46 15.43 -12.34
C PRO A 68 7.97 16.16 -13.60
N ASP A 69 8.05 15.50 -14.76
CA ASP A 69 7.66 16.06 -16.05
C ASP A 69 6.24 15.63 -16.50
N ASP A 70 5.53 14.84 -15.68
CA ASP A 70 4.16 14.37 -15.97
C ASP A 70 3.24 14.62 -14.77
N PRO A 71 2.71 15.85 -14.63
CA PRO A 71 1.91 16.24 -13.48
C PRO A 71 0.59 15.48 -13.38
N VAL A 72 0.04 15.01 -14.51
CA VAL A 72 -1.22 14.23 -14.50
C VAL A 72 -0.96 12.84 -13.94
N ARG A 73 0.11 12.18 -14.38
CA ARG A 73 0.53 10.89 -13.83
C ARG A 73 0.98 11.02 -12.38
N ALA A 74 1.65 12.12 -12.00
CA ALA A 74 2.01 12.39 -10.61
C ALA A 74 0.80 12.53 -9.70
N PHE A 75 -0.21 13.29 -10.14
CA PHE A 75 -1.46 13.45 -9.42
C PHE A 75 -2.21 12.12 -9.27
N ALA A 76 -2.34 11.37 -10.36
CA ALA A 76 -2.99 10.07 -10.36
C ALA A 76 -2.26 9.06 -9.46
N GLY A 77 -0.93 9.00 -9.51
CA GLY A 77 -0.12 8.12 -8.67
C GLY A 77 -0.36 8.34 -7.19
N GLY A 78 -0.45 9.60 -6.74
CA GLY A 78 -0.78 9.91 -5.36
C GLY A 78 -2.20 9.50 -4.97
N LEU A 79 -3.17 9.75 -5.84
CA LEU A 79 -4.56 9.36 -5.61
C LEU A 79 -4.70 7.83 -5.52
N LEU A 80 -4.19 7.09 -6.50
CA LEU A 80 -4.21 5.64 -6.57
C LEU A 80 -3.53 4.99 -5.35
N SER A 81 -2.43 5.56 -4.88
CA SER A 81 -1.69 5.10 -3.70
C SER A 81 -2.48 5.20 -2.39
N SER A 82 -3.46 6.11 -2.31
CA SER A 82 -4.29 6.35 -1.11
C SER A 82 -5.69 5.73 -1.20
N VAL A 83 -6.30 5.69 -2.39
CA VAL A 83 -7.68 5.24 -2.58
C VAL A 83 -7.81 3.73 -2.37
N ALA A 84 -6.94 2.93 -2.99
CA ALA A 84 -6.97 1.48 -2.85
C ALA A 84 -6.92 0.98 -1.38
N PRO A 85 -5.93 1.39 -0.55
CA PRO A 85 -5.86 0.93 0.82
C PRO A 85 -6.99 1.49 1.70
N TYR A 86 -7.54 2.67 1.35
CA TYR A 86 -8.65 3.26 2.08
C TYR A 86 -9.97 2.51 1.81
N LEU A 87 -10.23 2.11 0.56
CA LEU A 87 -11.37 1.27 0.22
C LEU A 87 -11.33 -0.09 0.95
N VAL A 88 -10.15 -0.69 1.04
CA VAL A 88 -9.96 -1.95 1.79
C VAL A 88 -10.19 -1.72 3.29
N TYR A 89 -9.72 -0.61 3.86
CA TYR A 89 -10.04 -0.23 5.24
C TYR A 89 -11.55 -0.10 5.48
N LEU A 90 -12.29 0.57 4.58
CA LEU A 90 -13.75 0.70 4.69
C LEU A 90 -14.44 -0.68 4.64
N GLY A 91 -13.99 -1.57 3.76
CA GLY A 91 -14.47 -2.95 3.70
C GLY A 91 -14.17 -3.74 4.97
N ALA A 92 -12.95 -3.64 5.50
CA ALA A 92 -12.55 -4.27 6.76
C ALA A 92 -13.41 -3.77 7.93
N ARG A 93 -13.71 -2.46 7.99
CA ARG A 93 -14.61 -1.88 8.99
C ARG A 93 -16.03 -2.43 8.86
N ARG A 94 -16.53 -2.59 7.63
CA ARG A 94 -17.91 -3.00 7.38
C ARG A 94 -18.15 -4.50 7.59
N TRP A 95 -17.19 -5.35 7.23
CA TRP A 95 -17.36 -6.80 7.13
C TRP A 95 -16.49 -7.61 8.08
N LEU A 96 -15.38 -7.06 8.59
CA LEU A 96 -14.44 -7.78 9.45
C LEU A 96 -14.46 -7.29 10.92
N ASP A 97 -15.46 -6.49 11.29
CA ASP A 97 -15.65 -5.93 12.64
C ASP A 97 -14.35 -5.28 13.19
N LEU A 98 -13.69 -4.48 12.35
CA LEU A 98 -12.50 -3.72 12.75
C LEU A 98 -12.89 -2.67 13.80
N LYS A 99 -12.78 -3.02 15.09
CA LYS A 99 -13.07 -2.14 16.25
C LYS A 99 -11.96 -1.12 16.54
N GLY A 100 -11.34 -0.58 15.50
CA GLY A 100 -10.37 0.51 15.60
C GLY A 100 -8.91 0.12 15.85
N SER A 101 -8.54 -1.17 15.83
CA SER A 101 -7.12 -1.57 15.90
C SER A 101 -6.81 -2.82 15.09
N LEU A 102 -5.66 -2.82 14.41
CA LEU A 102 -5.13 -4.01 13.75
C LEU A 102 -4.97 -5.20 14.72
N ALA A 103 -4.74 -4.94 16.00
CA ALA A 103 -4.62 -5.98 17.02
C ALA A 103 -5.91 -6.80 17.20
N SER A 104 -7.08 -6.21 16.92
CA SER A 104 -8.36 -6.92 17.04
C SER A 104 -8.61 -7.89 15.90
N LEU A 105 -7.90 -7.76 14.77
CA LEU A 105 -8.07 -8.66 13.64
C LEU A 105 -7.36 -10.01 13.87
N SER A 106 -8.07 -11.09 13.56
CA SER A 106 -7.49 -12.42 13.51
C SER A 106 -6.43 -12.51 12.39
N PRO A 107 -5.45 -13.44 12.48
CA PRO A 107 -4.48 -13.64 11.40
C PRO A 107 -5.14 -13.88 10.03
N LEU A 108 -6.28 -14.59 10.01
CA LEU A 108 -7.03 -14.82 8.78
C LEU A 108 -7.65 -13.52 8.23
N GLN A 109 -8.22 -12.67 9.09
CA GLN A 109 -8.75 -11.37 8.67
C GLN A 109 -7.64 -10.45 8.13
N VAL A 110 -6.46 -10.47 8.74
CA VAL A 110 -5.28 -9.75 8.24
C VAL A 110 -4.88 -10.25 6.85
N LEU A 111 -4.86 -11.57 6.64
CA LEU A 111 -4.57 -12.17 5.32
C LEU A 111 -5.64 -11.78 4.28
N VAL A 112 -6.92 -11.78 4.66
CA VAL A 112 -8.02 -11.33 3.78
C VAL A 112 -7.82 -9.87 3.38
N CYS A 113 -7.47 -8.98 4.30
CA CYS A 113 -7.14 -7.58 3.97
C CYS A 113 -5.95 -7.48 3.01
N ALA A 114 -4.90 -8.28 3.22
CA ALA A 114 -3.72 -8.30 2.35
C ALA A 114 -4.07 -8.74 0.93
N VAL A 115 -4.84 -9.83 0.79
CA VAL A 115 -5.32 -10.31 -0.52
C VAL A 115 -6.20 -9.25 -1.20
N ALA A 116 -7.19 -8.72 -0.49
CA ALA A 116 -8.11 -7.72 -1.04
C ALA A 116 -7.35 -6.48 -1.55
N PHE A 117 -6.37 -6.00 -0.78
CA PHE A 117 -5.53 -4.87 -1.17
C PHE A 117 -4.59 -5.20 -2.34
N SER A 118 -3.96 -6.37 -2.33
CA SER A 118 -3.07 -6.82 -3.41
C SER A 118 -3.76 -6.98 -4.75
N LEU A 119 -5.10 -7.05 -4.78
CA LEU A 119 -5.89 -7.04 -6.00
C LEU A 119 -6.42 -5.64 -6.31
N ALA A 120 -6.95 -4.93 -5.30
CA ALA A 120 -7.53 -3.60 -5.47
C ALA A 120 -6.50 -2.56 -5.95
N SER A 121 -5.29 -2.59 -5.40
CA SER A 121 -4.22 -1.65 -5.74
C SER A 121 -3.79 -1.80 -7.20
N PRO A 122 -3.35 -2.98 -7.68
CA PRO A 122 -3.01 -3.15 -9.09
C PRO A 122 -4.19 -2.93 -10.02
N LEU A 123 -5.42 -3.31 -9.62
CA LEU A 123 -6.61 -3.10 -10.46
C LEU A 123 -6.81 -1.61 -10.77
N LEU A 124 -6.74 -0.74 -9.76
CA LEU A 124 -6.89 0.70 -9.98
C LEU A 124 -5.76 1.27 -10.85
N HIS A 125 -4.52 0.83 -10.64
CA HIS A 125 -3.38 1.26 -11.48
C HIS A 125 -3.54 0.79 -12.93
N HIS A 126 -3.98 -0.46 -13.15
CA HIS A 126 -4.10 -1.00 -14.50
C HIS A 126 -5.33 -0.47 -15.24
N ILE A 127 -6.40 -0.10 -14.54
CA ILE A 127 -7.50 0.69 -15.13
C ILE A 127 -6.96 2.03 -15.62
N TRP A 128 -6.13 2.72 -14.82
CA TRP A 128 -5.48 3.96 -15.26
C TRP A 128 -4.54 3.73 -16.46
N PHE A 129 -3.69 2.71 -16.42
CA PHE A 129 -2.78 2.37 -17.52
C PHE A 129 -3.53 2.07 -18.83
N ALA A 130 -4.65 1.36 -18.76
CA ALA A 130 -5.45 1.04 -19.94
C ALA A 130 -6.18 2.27 -20.49
N LEU A 131 -6.83 3.06 -19.64
CA LEU A 131 -7.73 4.13 -20.07
C LEU A 131 -7.01 5.45 -20.38
N TYR A 132 -5.99 5.81 -19.60
CA TYR A 132 -5.30 7.09 -19.74
C TYR A 132 -3.99 6.93 -20.52
N GLU A 133 -3.20 5.91 -20.22
CA GLU A 133 -1.89 5.70 -20.86
C GLU A 133 -1.96 4.83 -22.13
N GLY A 134 -3.13 4.24 -22.43
CA GLY A 134 -3.33 3.41 -23.62
C GLY A 134 -2.45 2.16 -23.67
N ARG A 135 -1.99 1.66 -22.52
CA ARG A 135 -1.11 0.49 -22.45
C ARG A 135 -1.87 -0.80 -22.74
N GLU A 136 -1.27 -1.67 -23.54
CA GLU A 136 -1.77 -3.01 -23.84
C GLU A 136 -0.99 -4.11 -23.09
N HIS A 137 -1.42 -5.37 -23.20
CA HIS A 137 -0.72 -6.55 -22.63
C HIS A 137 -0.47 -6.49 -21.11
N LEU A 138 -1.42 -5.90 -20.38
CA LEU A 138 -1.35 -5.57 -18.95
C LEU A 138 -1.43 -6.75 -17.97
N LEU A 139 -1.70 -7.97 -18.45
CA LEU A 139 -1.89 -9.13 -17.58
C LEU A 139 -0.62 -9.48 -16.79
N HIS A 140 0.54 -9.42 -17.42
CA HIS A 140 1.80 -9.77 -16.79
C HIS A 140 2.19 -8.74 -15.73
N SER A 141 2.15 -7.45 -16.06
CA SER A 141 2.43 -6.38 -15.10
C SER A 141 1.45 -6.37 -13.93
N PHE A 142 0.18 -6.71 -14.18
CA PHE A 142 -0.84 -6.86 -13.14
C PHE A 142 -0.45 -7.98 -12.17
N ALA A 143 -0.08 -9.16 -12.68
CA ALA A 143 0.30 -10.30 -11.87
C ALA A 143 1.54 -10.00 -11.00
N VAL A 144 2.56 -9.35 -11.59
CA VAL A 144 3.77 -8.95 -10.84
C VAL A 144 3.43 -7.96 -9.75
N MET A 145 2.65 -6.92 -10.05
CA MET A 145 2.26 -5.91 -9.07
C MET A 145 1.40 -6.51 -7.95
N ALA A 146 0.49 -7.42 -8.28
CA ALA A 146 -0.33 -8.11 -7.29
C ALA A 146 0.51 -8.99 -6.34
N LEU A 147 1.49 -9.71 -6.87
CA LEU A 147 2.40 -10.50 -6.05
C LEU A 147 3.29 -9.61 -5.17
N GLY A 148 3.83 -8.54 -5.75
CA GLY A 148 4.63 -7.56 -5.02
C GLY A 148 3.87 -6.92 -3.86
N ASP A 149 2.65 -6.45 -4.14
CA ASP A 149 1.77 -5.85 -3.15
C ASP A 149 1.38 -6.89 -2.09
N PHE A 150 1.08 -8.14 -2.48
CA PHE A 150 0.74 -9.21 -1.56
C PHE A 150 1.88 -9.51 -0.59
N PHE A 151 3.10 -9.78 -1.08
CA PHE A 151 4.24 -10.13 -0.23
C PHE A 151 4.65 -8.97 0.67
N GLY A 152 4.72 -7.75 0.13
CA GLY A 152 5.03 -6.56 0.93
C GLY A 152 4.00 -6.30 2.03
N THR A 153 2.72 -6.52 1.71
CA THR A 153 1.63 -6.33 2.67
C THR A 153 1.60 -7.40 3.75
N VAL A 154 1.71 -8.67 3.38
CA VAL A 154 1.78 -9.78 4.34
C VAL A 154 2.96 -9.57 5.29
N LEU A 155 4.15 -9.30 4.74
CA LEU A 155 5.35 -9.09 5.54
C LEU A 155 5.15 -7.99 6.58
N LEU A 156 4.67 -6.82 6.17
CA LEU A 156 4.55 -5.68 7.09
C LEU A 156 3.42 -5.85 8.10
N LEU A 157 2.24 -6.34 7.69
CA LEU A 157 1.11 -6.52 8.60
C LEU A 157 1.40 -7.58 9.66
N PHE A 158 1.98 -8.72 9.27
CA PHE A 158 2.35 -9.77 10.22
C PHE A 158 3.51 -9.35 11.11
N PHE A 159 4.51 -8.64 10.59
CA PHE A 159 5.56 -8.05 11.40
C PHE A 159 4.99 -7.10 12.45
N THR A 160 4.09 -6.20 12.05
CA THR A 160 3.45 -5.27 12.99
C THR A 160 2.65 -6.01 14.05
N LYS A 161 1.87 -7.03 13.68
CA LYS A 161 1.11 -7.84 14.63
C LYS A 161 2.02 -8.61 15.60
N TRP A 162 3.17 -9.08 15.13
CA TRP A 162 4.18 -9.71 15.98
C TRP A 162 4.76 -8.71 17.00
N VAL A 163 5.16 -7.52 16.55
CA VAL A 163 5.63 -6.43 17.44
C VAL A 163 4.55 -6.05 18.47
N MET A 164 3.29 -5.89 18.05
CA MET A 164 2.19 -5.58 18.97
C MET A 164 1.98 -6.66 20.04
N ARG A 165 2.21 -7.94 19.71
CA ARG A 165 2.15 -9.04 20.70
C ARG A 165 3.28 -8.97 21.71
N LEU A 166 4.48 -8.57 21.29
CA LEU A 166 5.63 -8.40 22.21
C LEU A 166 5.41 -7.23 23.17
N SER A 167 4.74 -6.18 22.72
CA SER A 167 4.47 -4.97 23.52
C SER A 167 3.27 -5.09 24.47
N GLN A 168 2.48 -6.17 24.39
CA GLN A 168 1.44 -6.46 25.36
C GLN A 168 2.02 -7.37 26.46
N PRO A 169 2.36 -6.84 27.66
CA PRO A 169 2.83 -7.68 28.75
C PRO A 169 1.75 -8.71 29.10
N GLY A 170 2.21 -9.94 29.39
CA GLY A 170 1.43 -11.19 29.41
C GLY A 170 -0.02 -11.09 29.86
N ARG A 171 -0.89 -11.70 29.05
CA ARG A 171 -2.07 -12.42 29.57
C ARG A 171 -1.70 -13.87 29.76
#